data_AF-A0A2T5HNT5-F1
#
_entry.id   AF-A0A2T5HNT5-F1
#
_cell.length_a   1.000
_cell.length_b   1.000
_cell.length_c   1.000
_cell.angle_alpha   90.00
_cell.angle_beta   90.00
_cell.angle_gamma   90.00
#
_symmetry.space_group_name_H-M   'P 1'
#
loop_
_entity.id
_entity.type
_entity.pdbx_description
1 polymer ?
#
loop_
_entity_poly.entity_id
_entity_poly.type
_entity_poly.pdbx_seq_one_letter_code
_entity_poly.pdbx_strand_id
1 'polypeptide(L)' 'MATLKSTGTWKIKIYPDDHGPPHFHVQTADGESLVVIATLQETRSGANKRALKDAQVGARHNHATLIRAWHEQNSRTAP' A
#
# COMPACT_ATOMS: atom_id res chain seq x y z
N MET A 1 -0.52 -8.34 -8.74
CA MET A 1 0.03 -7.02 -8.36
C MET A 1 -0.82 -5.95 -9.01
N ALA A 2 -1.56 -5.19 -8.20
CA ALA A 2 -2.32 -4.02 -8.66
C ALA A 2 -1.57 -2.73 -8.28
N THR A 3 -1.46 -1.78 -9.20
CA THR A 3 -1.00 -0.40 -8.89
C THR A 3 -2.23 0.49 -8.79
N LEU A 4 -2.49 1.04 -7.60
CA LEU A 4 -3.72 1.80 -7.33
C LEU A 4 -3.55 3.31 -7.51
N LYS A 5 -2.34 3.80 -7.27
CA LYS A 5 -2.01 5.22 -7.46
C LYS A 5 -0.53 5.36 -7.80
N SER A 6 -0.21 6.22 -8.74
CA SER A 6 1.16 6.57 -9.08
C SER A 6 1.25 8.08 -9.22
N THR A 7 2.31 8.64 -8.67
CA THR A 7 2.91 9.88 -9.14
C THR A 7 4.19 9.49 -9.88
N GLY A 8 4.80 10.39 -10.67
CA GLY A 8 6.08 10.08 -11.34
C GLY A 8 7.21 9.68 -10.38
N THR A 9 7.04 9.91 -9.07
CA THR A 9 8.06 9.72 -8.03
C THR A 9 7.75 8.59 -7.04
N TRP A 10 6.49 8.18 -6.89
CA TRP A 10 6.10 7.08 -6.01
C TRP A 10 4.86 6.34 -6.49
N LYS A 11 4.70 5.08 -6.03
CA LYS A 11 3.57 4.21 -6.38
C LYS A 11 2.99 3.53 -5.15
N ILE A 12 1.67 3.41 -5.10
CA ILE A 12 0.97 2.51 -4.19
C ILE A 12 0.70 1.20 -4.92
N LYS A 13 1.20 0.10 -4.33
CA LYS A 13 1.02 -1.26 -4.82
C LYS A 13 0.36 -2.14 -3.78
N ILE A 14 -0.39 -3.12 -4.27
CA ILE A 14 -0.85 -4.26 -3.48
C ILE A 14 -0.30 -5.51 -4.14
N TYR A 15 0.44 -6.29 -3.38
CA TYR A 15 0.93 -7.58 -3.80
C TYR A 15 -0.09 -8.68 -3.44
N PRO A 16 -0.22 -9.72 -4.30
CA PRO A 16 -0.98 -10.92 -3.97
C PRO A 16 -0.18 -11.78 -2.98
N ASP A 17 -0.89 -12.65 -2.27
CA ASP A 17 -0.35 -13.56 -1.24
C ASP A 17 0.41 -12.85 -0.11
N ASP A 18 0.13 -11.57 0.09
CA ASP A 18 0.70 -10.80 1.18
C ASP A 18 -0.05 -11.10 2.47
N HIS A 19 0.70 -11.49 3.49
CA HIS A 19 0.11 -11.92 4.76
C HIS A 19 -0.46 -10.72 5.54
N GLY A 20 -1.57 -10.97 6.24
CA GLY A 20 -2.26 -9.96 7.02
C GLY A 20 -1.38 -9.36 8.14
N PRO A 21 -1.69 -8.14 8.61
CA PRO A 21 -2.91 -7.36 8.34
C PRO A 21 -2.94 -6.69 6.95
N PRO A 22 -4.13 -6.27 6.46
CA PRO A 22 -4.24 -5.57 5.17
C PRO A 22 -3.33 -4.34 5.09
N HIS A 23 -2.47 -4.33 4.09
CA HIS A 23 -1.47 -3.28 3.91
C HIS A 23 -1.23 -2.97 2.42
N PHE A 24 -0.57 -1.85 2.16
CA PHE A 24 -0.12 -1.47 0.82
C PHE A 24 1.35 -1.07 0.87
N HIS A 25 2.00 -1.14 -0.30
CA HIS A 25 3.40 -0.80 -0.48
C HIS A 25 3.49 0.59 -1.09
N VAL A 26 4.32 1.44 -0.50
CA VAL A 26 4.75 2.70 -1.10
C VAL A 26 6.13 2.48 -1.71
N GLN A 27 6.18 2.37 -3.03
CA GLN A 27 7.44 2.19 -3.75
C GLN A 27 7.96 3.54 -4.24
N THR A 28 9.25 3.77 -4.03
CA THR A 28 10.01 4.94 -4.49
C THR A 28 11.32 4.48 -5.13
N ALA A 29 12.12 5.41 -5.65
CA ALA A 29 13.48 5.13 -6.08
C ALA A 29 14.41 4.72 -4.91
N ASP A 30 14.13 5.24 -3.70
CA ASP A 30 14.95 5.02 -2.51
C ASP A 30 14.70 3.64 -1.87
N GLY A 31 13.52 3.07 -2.11
CA GLY A 31 13.10 1.82 -1.52
C GLY A 31 11.57 1.72 -1.40
N GLU A 32 11.14 0.79 -0.58
CA GLU A 32 9.73 0.44 -0.40
C GLU A 32 9.35 0.42 1.08
N SER A 33 8.22 1.07 1.39
CA SER A 33 7.60 1.04 2.71
C SER A 33 6.31 0.23 2.72
N LEU A 34 6.03 -0.47 3.82
CA LEU A 34 4.74 -1.14 4.05
C LEU A 34 3.88 -0.30 4.99
N VAL A 35 2.63 -0.08 4.61
CA VAL A 35 1.68 0.75 5.36
C VAL A 35 0.38 -0.02 5.58
N VAL A 36 0.00 -0.19 6.85
CA VAL A 36 -1.27 -0.84 7.23
C VAL A 36 -2.44 0.02 6.79
N ILE A 37 -3.39 -0.54 6.05
CA ILE A 37 -4.51 0.24 5.48
C ILE A 37 -5.37 0.84 6.59
N ALA A 38 -5.69 0.06 7.63
CA ALA A 38 -6.58 0.47 8.71
C ALA A 38 -6.07 1.64 9.55
N THR A 39 -4.76 1.70 9.83
CA THR A 39 -4.15 2.72 10.70
C THR A 39 -3.33 3.75 9.94
N LEU A 40 -2.98 3.45 8.68
CA LEU A 40 -2.00 4.17 7.86
C LEU A 40 -0.62 4.29 8.51
N GLN A 41 -0.32 3.42 9.47
CA GLN A 41 0.99 3.35 10.09
C GLN A 41 1.95 2.54 9.22
N GLU A 42 3.16 3.05 9.11
CA GLU A 42 4.27 2.36 8.46
C GLU A 42 4.78 1.23 9.38
N THR A 43 4.85 0.01 8.86
CA THR A 43 5.39 -1.16 9.58
C THR A 43 6.78 -1.54 9.11
N ARG A 44 7.15 -1.12 7.90
CA ARG A 44 8.50 -1.24 7.35
C ARG A 44 8.85 0.03 6.61
N SER A 45 10.00 0.60 6.91
CA SER A 45 10.50 1.81 6.26
C SER A 45 11.42 1.51 5.09
N GLY A 46 11.27 2.26 4.00
CA GLY A 46 12.16 2.23 2.85
C GLY A 46 11.86 3.32 1.81
N ALA A 47 10.62 3.78 1.72
CA ALA A 47 10.27 4.96 0.94
C ALA A 47 10.78 6.24 1.60
N ASN A 48 11.13 7.26 0.81
CA ASN A 48 11.42 8.57 1.37
C ASN A 48 10.18 9.18 2.07
N LYS A 49 10.44 9.98 3.11
CA LYS A 49 9.42 10.55 4.00
C LYS A 49 8.36 11.38 3.27
N ARG A 50 8.75 12.08 2.19
CA ARG A 50 7.82 12.91 1.41
C ARG A 50 6.82 12.04 0.66
N ALA A 51 7.30 11.04 -0.06
CA ALA A 51 6.48 10.08 -0.77
C ALA A 51 5.55 9.30 0.18
N LEU A 52 6.07 8.84 1.32
CA LEU A 52 5.28 8.16 2.34
C LEU A 52 4.11 9.03 2.82
N LYS A 53 4.38 10.30 3.17
CA LYS A 53 3.35 11.23 3.63
C LYS A 53 2.30 11.51 2.55
N ASP A 54 2.72 11.75 1.31
CA ASP A 54 1.81 12.00 0.19
C ASP A 54 0.93 10.77 -0.10
N ALA A 55 1.53 9.56 -0.05
CA ALA A 55 0.82 8.30 -0.20
C ALA A 55 -0.20 8.07 0.93
N GLN A 56 0.17 8.34 2.19
CA GLN A 56 -0.73 8.24 3.35
C GLN A 56 -1.92 9.21 3.23
N VAL A 57 -1.69 10.46 2.83
CA VAL A 57 -2.78 11.42 2.58
C VAL A 57 -3.69 10.91 1.46
N GLY A 58 -3.12 10.43 0.36
CA GLY A 58 -3.88 9.82 -0.72
C GLY A 58 -4.69 8.59 -0.28
N ALA A 59 -4.13 7.77 0.60
CA ALA A 59 -4.77 6.57 1.13
C ALA A 59 -5.96 6.89 2.03
N ARG A 60 -5.91 7.98 2.82
CA ARG A 60 -7.04 8.43 3.65
C ARG A 60 -8.32 8.64 2.84
N HIS A 61 -8.20 9.20 1.65
CA HIS A 61 -9.36 9.45 0.77
C HIS A 61 -9.82 8.22 -0.01
N ASN A 62 -8.98 7.18 -0.11
CA ASN A 62 -9.21 6.01 -0.97
C ASN A 62 -9.25 4.68 -0.17
N HIS A 63 -9.55 4.75 1.13
CA HIS A 63 -9.47 3.60 2.03
C HIS A 63 -10.32 2.40 1.56
N ALA A 64 -11.55 2.63 1.12
CA ALA A 64 -12.43 1.57 0.61
C ALA A 64 -11.86 0.88 -0.63
N THR A 65 -11.27 1.64 -1.56
CA THR A 65 -10.62 1.11 -2.75
C THR A 65 -9.40 0.25 -2.39
N LEU A 66 -8.59 0.70 -1.41
CA LEU A 66 -7.42 -0.04 -0.94
C LEU A 66 -7.81 -1.37 -0.31
N ILE A 67 -8.79 -1.39 0.59
CA ILE A 67 -9.28 -2.61 1.21
C ILE A 67 -9.86 -3.58 0.18
N ARG A 68 -10.69 -3.08 -0.74
CA ARG A 68 -11.26 -3.91 -1.80
C ARG A 68 -10.17 -4.55 -2.66
N ALA A 69 -9.20 -3.76 -3.11
CA ALA A 69 -8.09 -4.26 -3.91
C ALA A 69 -7.19 -5.23 -3.12
N TRP A 70 -7.00 -5.01 -1.81
CA TRP A 70 -6.30 -5.96 -0.95
C TRP A 70 -7.03 -7.30 -0.90
N HIS A 71 -8.34 -7.30 -0.66
CA HIS A 71 -9.14 -8.51 -0.69
C HIS A 71 -9.12 -9.18 -2.07
N GLU A 72 -9.29 -8.45 -3.17
CA GLU A 72 -9.26 -9.03 -4.52
C GLU A 72 -7.93 -9.74 -4.83
N GLN A 73 -6.81 -9.24 -4.32
CA GLN A 73 -5.48 -9.84 -4.53
C GLN A 73 -5.14 -10.94 -3.51
N ASN A 74 -5.74 -10.93 -2.32
CA ASN A 74 -5.36 -11.81 -1.20
C ASN A 74 -6.48 -12.76 -0.74
N SER A 75 -7.66 -12.75 -1.37
CA SER A 75 -8.78 -13.67 -1.07
C SER A 75 -8.65 -15.04 -1.74
N ARG A 76 -7.63 -15.26 -2.58
CA ARG A 76 -7.38 -16.56 -3.23
C ARG A 76 -6.60 -17.57 -2.36
N THR A 77 -6.28 -17.23 -1.12
CA THR A 77 -5.57 -18.08 -0.16
C THR A 77 -6.37 -18.32 1.12
N ALA A 78 -7.67 -18.58 0.99
CA ALA A 78 -8.41 -19.34 1.99
C ALA A 78 -8.55 -20.80 1.47
N PRO A 79 -8.09 -21.83 2.22
CA PRO A 79 -8.24 -23.23 1.83
C PRO A 79 -9.71 -23.66 1.70
#